data_AF-A0A1L9GUX7-F1
#
_entry.id   AF-A0A1L9GUX7-F1
#
_cell.length_a   1.000
_cell.length_b   1.000
_cell.length_c   1.000
_cell.angle_alpha   90.00
_cell.angle_beta   90.00
_cell.angle_gamma   90.00
#
_symmetry.space_group_name_H-M   'P 1'
#
loop_
_entity.id
_entity.type
_entity.pdbx_description
1 polymer ?
#
loop_
_entity_poly.entity_id
_entity_poly.type
_entity_poly.pdbx_seq_one_letter_code
_entity_poly.pdbx_strand_id
1 'polypeptide(L)'
;MPKTKSIQKQKRYLKIGFVFVFALSFGAVLFERSRVDQEALLLQEKRPLPLTEYVKGESVERGSGIEDYQAIVSINLLQLNQAIDALIAGKDVSSYSVNEIYQNFFDAPIPSPYRSMHLALIVLSKETTKKSEADTEFLSLEREKLYLAYPWLAHTKNQ
;
A
#
# COMPACT_ATOMS: atom_id res chain seq x y z
N MET A 1 46.08 -48.89 -8.27
CA MET A 1 45.46 -47.72 -7.60
C MET A 1 43.95 -47.68 -7.89
N PRO A 2 43.07 -48.14 -6.98
CA PRO A 2 41.61 -48.18 -7.19
C PRO A 2 40.82 -47.02 -6.54
N LYS A 3 41.47 -46.16 -5.74
CA LYS A 3 40.80 -45.10 -4.94
C LYS A 3 40.18 -43.95 -5.75
N THR A 4 40.61 -43.70 -6.99
CA THR A 4 40.16 -42.56 -7.80
C THR A 4 38.79 -42.76 -8.44
N LYS A 5 38.42 -44.01 -8.79
CA LYS A 5 37.13 -44.32 -9.44
C LYS A 5 35.93 -44.24 -8.47
N SER A 6 36.13 -44.56 -7.18
CA SER A 6 35.06 -44.48 -6.16
C SER A 6 34.70 -43.02 -5.82
N ILE A 7 35.70 -42.15 -5.73
CA ILE A 7 35.52 -40.72 -5.42
C ILE A 7 34.78 -40.00 -6.56
N GLN A 8 35.06 -40.34 -7.82
CA GLN A 8 34.31 -39.80 -8.97
C GLN A 8 32.83 -40.22 -8.99
N LYS A 9 32.54 -41.48 -8.64
CA LYS A 9 31.14 -41.96 -8.52
C LYS A 9 30.39 -41.21 -7.42
N GLN A 10 30.98 -41.04 -6.24
CA GLN A 10 30.37 -40.29 -5.13
C GLN A 10 30.07 -38.83 -5.48
N LYS A 11 30.98 -38.13 -6.16
CA LYS A 11 30.74 -36.76 -6.64
C LYS A 11 29.58 -36.68 -7.65
N ARG A 12 29.39 -37.71 -8.48
CA ARG A 12 28.27 -37.77 -9.44
C ARG A 12 26.93 -37.97 -8.73
N TYR A 13 26.86 -38.85 -7.73
CA TYR A 13 25.65 -39.03 -6.93
C TYR A 13 25.29 -37.78 -6.13
N LEU A 14 26.28 -37.09 -5.56
CA LEU A 14 26.06 -35.85 -4.81
C LEU A 14 25.52 -34.73 -5.69
N LYS A 15 26.08 -34.57 -6.91
CA LYS A 15 25.58 -33.60 -7.90
C LYS A 15 24.14 -33.91 -8.33
N ILE A 16 23.83 -35.18 -8.57
CA ILE A 16 22.47 -35.60 -8.94
C ILE A 16 21.50 -35.31 -7.79
N GLY A 17 21.84 -35.68 -6.56
CA GLY A 17 21.02 -35.39 -5.38
C GLY A 17 20.77 -33.89 -5.19
N PHE A 18 21.80 -33.05 -5.37
CA PHE A 18 21.66 -31.60 -5.28
C PHE A 18 20.70 -31.03 -6.33
N VAL A 19 20.77 -31.51 -7.58
CA VAL A 19 19.87 -31.09 -8.67
C VAL A 19 18.41 -31.45 -8.34
N PHE A 20 18.16 -32.65 -7.78
CA PHE A 20 16.82 -33.05 -7.37
C PHE A 20 16.26 -32.18 -6.24
N VAL A 21 17.06 -31.92 -5.20
CA VAL A 21 16.64 -31.06 -4.08
C VAL A 21 16.37 -29.65 -4.57
N PHE A 22 17.23 -29.10 -5.42
CA PHE A 22 17.05 -27.76 -5.99
C PHE A 22 15.80 -27.65 -6.85
N ALA A 23 15.54 -28.64 -7.71
CA ALA A 23 14.35 -28.67 -8.57
C ALA A 23 13.06 -28.77 -7.75
N LEU A 24 13.04 -29.58 -6.68
CA LEU A 24 11.90 -29.69 -5.78
C LEU A 24 11.63 -28.40 -5.02
N SER A 25 12.67 -27.76 -4.48
CA SER A 25 12.54 -26.46 -3.80
C SER A 25 12.06 -25.36 -4.75
N PHE A 26 12.60 -25.33 -5.97
CA PHE A 26 12.17 -24.34 -6.98
C PHE A 26 10.72 -24.58 -7.44
N GLY A 27 10.33 -25.84 -7.61
CA GLY A 27 8.94 -26.22 -7.90
C GLY A 27 7.97 -25.83 -6.78
N ALA A 28 8.36 -26.01 -5.52
CA ALA A 28 7.56 -25.59 -4.36
C ALA A 28 7.36 -24.07 -4.32
N VAL A 29 8.41 -23.28 -4.58
CA VAL A 29 8.33 -21.81 -4.64
C VAL A 29 7.42 -21.34 -5.78
N LEU A 30 7.49 -21.97 -6.95
CA LEU A 30 6.59 -21.65 -8.08
C LEU A 30 5.14 -22.02 -7.79
N PHE A 31 4.91 -23.16 -7.14
CA PHE A 31 3.58 -23.61 -6.75
C PHE A 31 2.95 -22.67 -5.70
N GLU A 32 3.73 -22.27 -4.69
CA GLU A 32 3.26 -21.34 -3.67
C GLU A 32 2.96 -19.96 -4.25
N ARG A 33 3.80 -19.44 -5.16
CA ARG A 33 3.50 -18.21 -5.92
C ARG A 33 2.22 -18.32 -6.73
N SER A 34 2.04 -19.41 -7.47
CA SER A 34 0.81 -19.62 -8.25
C SER A 34 -0.45 -19.67 -7.38
N ARG A 35 -0.34 -20.20 -6.15
CA ARG A 35 -1.48 -20.24 -5.23
C ARG A 35 -1.80 -18.85 -4.67
N VAL A 36 -0.78 -18.07 -4.31
CA VAL A 36 -0.94 -16.68 -3.86
C VAL A 36 -1.54 -15.80 -4.98
N ASP A 37 -1.11 -15.97 -6.22
CA ASP A 37 -1.66 -15.24 -7.37
C ASP A 37 -3.12 -15.62 -7.66
N GLN A 38 -3.50 -16.89 -7.47
CA GLN A 38 -4.90 -17.33 -7.59
C GLN A 38 -5.78 -16.84 -6.44
N GLU A 39 -5.27 -16.82 -5.20
CA GLU A 39 -5.98 -16.24 -4.05
C GLU A 39 -6.17 -14.73 -4.23
N ALA A 40 -5.21 -14.01 -4.83
CA ALA A 40 -5.33 -12.60 -5.19
C ALA A 40 -6.36 -12.35 -6.30
N LEU A 41 -6.47 -13.25 -7.28
CA LEU A 41 -7.48 -13.18 -8.35
C LEU A 41 -8.90 -13.48 -7.84
N LEU A 42 -9.06 -14.43 -6.92
CA LEU A 42 -10.36 -14.75 -6.32
C LEU A 42 -10.87 -13.64 -5.38
N LEU A 43 -9.98 -12.84 -4.80
CA LEU A 43 -10.33 -11.64 -4.03
C LEU A 43 -10.74 -10.44 -4.91
N GLN A 44 -10.39 -10.45 -6.21
CA GLN A 44 -10.84 -9.46 -7.19
C GLN A 44 -12.31 -9.67 -7.61
N GLU A 45 -12.84 -10.88 -7.49
CA GLU A 45 -14.20 -11.23 -7.93
C GLU A 45 -15.30 -10.77 -6.95
N LYS A 46 -14.92 -10.41 -5.71
CA LYS A 46 -15.83 -9.76 -4.75
C LYS A 46 -15.71 -8.24 -4.88
N ARG A 47 -16.44 -7.69 -5.87
CA ARG A 47 -16.56 -6.27 -6.21
C ARG A 47 -16.45 -5.30 -5.02
N PRO A 48 -15.70 -4.21 -5.20
CA PRO A 48 -16.13 -2.89 -4.75
C PRO A 48 -16.46 -2.00 -5.97
N LEU A 49 -17.61 -1.33 -5.86
CA LEU A 49 -18.11 -0.09 -6.51
C LEU A 49 -17.38 0.51 -7.74
N PRO A 50 -18.12 1.15 -8.67
CA PRO A 50 -17.65 1.61 -9.99
C PRO A 50 -16.78 2.89 -9.97
N LEU A 51 -15.91 3.03 -8.97
CA LEU A 51 -14.89 4.09 -8.90
C LEU A 51 -13.55 3.64 -9.50
N THR A 52 -13.37 2.34 -9.71
CA THR A 52 -12.13 1.72 -10.18
C THR A 52 -11.83 1.94 -11.66
N GLU A 53 -12.82 2.30 -12.47
CA GLU A 53 -12.67 2.49 -13.92
C GLU A 53 -12.10 3.87 -14.31
N TYR A 54 -12.07 4.83 -13.37
CA TYR A 54 -11.59 6.19 -13.64
C TYR A 54 -10.10 6.42 -13.34
N VAL A 55 -9.41 5.48 -12.69
CA VAL A 55 -8.01 5.67 -12.31
C VAL A 55 -7.09 5.05 -13.38
N LYS A 56 -6.79 5.83 -14.42
CA LYS A 56 -5.75 5.53 -15.43
C LYS A 56 -4.48 5.05 -14.71
N GLY A 57 -4.15 3.77 -14.86
CA GLY A 57 -2.86 3.24 -14.40
C GLY A 57 -1.83 3.48 -15.50
N GLU A 58 -0.97 4.47 -15.33
CA GLU A 58 0.25 4.58 -16.14
C GLU A 58 1.41 3.85 -15.46
N SER A 59 2.24 3.21 -16.27
CA SER A 59 3.42 2.45 -15.83
C SER A 59 4.45 3.39 -15.21
N VAL A 60 4.77 3.16 -13.94
CA VAL A 60 5.70 4.02 -13.19
C VAL A 60 7.15 3.62 -13.50
N GLU A 61 7.86 4.47 -14.25
CA GLU A 61 9.32 4.54 -14.18
C GLU A 61 9.70 4.97 -12.75
N ARG A 62 10.48 4.13 -12.06
CA ARG A 62 11.03 4.47 -10.73
C ARG A 62 12.02 5.62 -10.89
N GLY A 63 11.65 6.83 -10.50
CA GLY A 63 12.59 7.95 -10.52
C GLY A 63 12.05 9.22 -9.86
N SER A 64 11.02 9.85 -10.42
CA SER A 64 10.52 11.16 -9.97
C SER A 64 9.09 11.12 -9.42
N GLY A 65 8.17 10.44 -10.10
CA GLY A 65 6.74 10.48 -9.75
C GLY A 65 6.36 9.88 -8.39
N ILE A 66 7.23 9.09 -7.76
CA ILE A 66 7.01 8.56 -6.40
C ILE A 66 7.44 9.58 -5.34
N GLU A 67 8.57 10.28 -5.55
CA GLU A 67 9.07 11.28 -4.61
C GLU A 67 8.14 12.50 -4.59
N ASP A 68 7.71 12.94 -5.77
CA ASP A 68 6.72 14.02 -5.92
C ASP A 68 5.41 13.68 -5.21
N TYR A 69 4.95 12.44 -5.33
CA TYR A 69 3.74 11.97 -4.66
C TYR A 69 3.88 11.93 -3.13
N GLN A 70 5.01 11.46 -2.60
CA GLN A 70 5.26 11.46 -1.15
C GLN A 70 5.28 12.87 -0.57
N ALA A 71 5.82 13.85 -1.30
CA ALA A 71 5.78 15.25 -0.91
C ALA A 71 4.34 15.79 -0.85
N ILE A 72 3.52 15.50 -1.88
CA ILE A 72 2.09 15.86 -1.92
C ILE A 72 1.35 15.27 -0.72
N VAL A 73 1.55 13.97 -0.44
CA VAL A 73 0.90 13.30 0.70
C VAL A 73 1.34 13.94 2.01
N SER A 74 2.63 14.20 2.21
CA SER A 74 3.15 14.70 3.48
C SER A 74 2.58 16.08 3.85
N ILE A 75 2.51 17.01 2.89
CA ILE A 75 1.99 18.36 3.11
C ILE A 75 0.50 18.32 3.46
N ASN A 76 -0.30 17.58 2.67
CA ASN A 76 -1.75 17.51 2.86
C ASN A 76 -2.15 16.67 4.08
N LEU A 77 -1.36 15.66 4.43
CA LEU A 77 -1.61 14.81 5.59
C LEU A 77 -1.45 15.58 6.91
N LEU A 78 -0.48 16.48 7.00
CA LEU A 78 -0.32 17.34 8.17
C LEU A 78 -1.59 18.19 8.40
N GLN A 79 -2.07 18.86 7.35
CA GLN A 79 -3.27 19.69 7.41
C GLN A 79 -4.52 18.85 7.71
N LEU A 80 -4.63 17.66 7.11
CA LEU A 80 -5.70 16.72 7.38
C LEU A 80 -5.71 16.29 8.86
N ASN A 81 -4.56 15.95 9.42
CA ASN A 81 -4.45 15.58 10.83
C ASN A 81 -4.90 16.71 11.75
N GLN A 82 -4.47 17.94 11.48
CA GLN A 82 -4.87 19.12 12.24
C GLN A 82 -6.38 19.36 12.17
N ALA A 83 -6.98 19.20 10.98
CA ALA A 83 -8.42 19.31 10.81
C ALA A 83 -9.17 18.21 11.59
N ILE A 84 -8.71 16.96 11.54
CA ILE A 84 -9.29 15.85 12.30
C ILE A 84 -9.18 16.11 13.80
N ASP A 85 -8.01 16.54 14.29
CA ASP A 85 -7.80 16.82 15.72
C ASP A 85 -8.67 17.99 16.21
N ALA A 86 -8.85 19.02 15.38
CA ALA A 86 -9.76 20.12 15.66
C ALA A 86 -11.21 19.63 15.77
N LEU A 87 -11.68 18.82 14.81
CA LEU A 87 -13.04 18.26 14.81
C LEU A 87 -13.29 17.34 16.00
N ILE A 88 -12.34 16.47 16.34
CA ILE A 88 -12.42 15.61 17.54
C ILE A 88 -12.49 16.45 18.81
N ALA A 89 -11.77 17.58 18.87
CA ALA A 89 -11.82 18.52 19.97
C ALA A 89 -13.06 19.44 19.97
N GLY A 90 -14.00 19.25 19.03
CA GLY A 90 -15.20 20.08 18.90
C GLY A 90 -14.94 21.51 18.45
N LYS A 91 -13.80 21.75 17.78
CA LYS A 91 -13.43 23.07 17.25
C LYS A 91 -13.88 23.20 15.80
N ASP A 92 -14.25 24.42 15.44
CA ASP A 92 -14.56 24.75 14.05
C ASP A 92 -13.30 24.70 13.16
N VAL A 93 -13.51 24.23 11.93
CA VAL A 93 -12.51 24.19 10.88
C VAL A 93 -12.98 24.99 9.67
N SER A 94 -12.05 25.67 9.00
CA SER A 94 -12.36 26.48 7.82
C SER A 94 -12.88 25.61 6.67
N SER A 95 -14.03 26.00 6.10
CA SER A 95 -14.62 25.31 4.94
C SER A 95 -13.70 25.36 3.73
N TYR A 96 -12.98 26.47 3.54
CA TYR A 96 -12.02 26.61 2.46
C TYR A 96 -10.88 25.60 2.62
N SER A 97 -10.30 25.52 3.83
CA SER A 97 -9.16 24.65 4.11
C SER A 97 -9.49 23.16 3.98
N VAL A 98 -10.62 22.70 4.53
CA VAL A 98 -11.00 21.27 4.42
C VAL A 98 -11.33 20.87 2.98
N ASN A 99 -11.92 21.77 2.20
CA ASN A 99 -12.17 21.53 0.78
C ASN A 99 -10.88 21.52 -0.03
N GLU A 100 -9.93 22.42 0.26
CA GLU A 100 -8.62 22.45 -0.39
C GLU A 100 -7.86 21.14 -0.14
N ILE A 101 -7.81 20.64 1.11
CA ILE A 101 -7.20 19.35 1.44
C ILE A 101 -7.84 18.22 0.63
N TYR A 102 -9.18 18.18 0.56
CA TYR A 102 -9.90 17.18 -0.22
C TYR A 102 -9.55 17.24 -1.72
N GLN A 103 -9.56 18.44 -2.32
CA GLN A 103 -9.23 18.61 -3.74
C GLN A 103 -7.78 18.24 -4.03
N ASN A 104 -6.83 18.63 -3.16
CA ASN A 104 -5.43 18.28 -3.31
C ASN A 104 -5.21 16.76 -3.34
N PHE A 105 -5.92 16.00 -2.50
CA PHE A 105 -5.89 14.54 -2.60
C PHE A 105 -6.63 14.03 -3.84
N PHE A 106 -7.78 14.60 -4.19
CA PHE A 106 -8.57 14.14 -5.34
C PHE A 106 -7.83 14.29 -6.67
N ASP A 107 -7.12 15.41 -6.87
CA ASP A 107 -6.42 15.76 -8.11
C ASP A 107 -4.98 15.21 -8.19
N ALA A 108 -4.45 14.68 -7.08
CA ALA A 108 -3.07 14.18 -7.05
C ALA A 108 -2.86 13.00 -8.01
N PRO A 109 -1.77 12.97 -8.80
CA PRO A 109 -1.40 11.79 -9.58
C PRO A 109 -1.00 10.66 -8.65
N ILE A 110 -1.68 9.51 -8.75
CA ILE A 110 -1.54 8.41 -7.78
C ILE A 110 -0.66 7.29 -8.36
N PRO A 111 0.53 7.02 -7.80
CA PRO A 111 1.31 5.85 -8.17
C PRO A 111 0.57 4.57 -7.76
N SER A 112 0.56 3.56 -8.64
CA SER A 112 -0.12 2.28 -8.42
C SER A 112 0.12 1.65 -7.02
N PRO A 113 1.37 1.63 -6.48
CA PRO A 113 1.63 1.04 -5.16
C PRO A 113 0.90 1.72 -3.99
N TYR A 114 0.50 3.00 -4.15
CA TYR A 114 -0.12 3.78 -3.08
C TYR A 114 -1.63 3.96 -3.26
N ARG A 115 -2.23 3.37 -4.31
CA ARG A 115 -3.65 3.59 -4.65
C ARG A 115 -4.58 3.33 -3.46
N SER A 116 -4.42 2.21 -2.75
CA SER A 116 -5.27 1.88 -1.59
C SER A 116 -5.10 2.88 -0.44
N MET A 117 -3.86 3.27 -0.15
CA MET A 117 -3.56 4.28 0.89
C MET A 117 -4.18 5.63 0.53
N HIS A 118 -4.03 6.05 -0.72
CA HIS A 118 -4.56 7.32 -1.22
C HIS A 118 -6.08 7.40 -1.13
N LEU A 119 -6.77 6.31 -1.45
CA LEU A 119 -8.22 6.24 -1.31
C LEU A 119 -8.65 6.41 0.15
N ALA A 120 -7.93 5.83 1.09
CA ALA A 120 -8.20 6.04 2.51
C ALA A 120 -7.98 7.50 2.94
N LEU A 121 -6.96 8.17 2.41
CA LEU A 121 -6.75 9.62 2.63
C LEU A 121 -7.89 10.47 2.06
N ILE A 122 -8.39 10.13 0.86
CA ILE A 122 -9.56 10.80 0.25
C ILE A 122 -10.82 10.60 1.10
N VAL A 123 -11.03 9.39 1.62
CA VAL A 123 -12.20 9.09 2.48
C VAL A 123 -12.16 9.93 3.75
N LEU A 124 -11.00 10.00 4.41
CA LEU A 124 -10.81 10.83 5.60
C LEU A 124 -11.02 12.31 5.27
N SER A 125 -10.40 12.83 4.21
CA SER A 125 -10.54 14.25 3.85
C SER A 125 -11.98 14.59 3.46
N LYS A 126 -12.68 13.71 2.74
CA LYS A 126 -14.10 13.88 2.43
C LYS A 126 -14.95 13.97 3.70
N GLU A 127 -14.69 13.13 4.70
CA GLU A 127 -15.43 13.17 5.96
C GLU A 127 -15.19 14.50 6.69
N THR A 128 -13.96 15.03 6.69
CA THR A 128 -13.68 16.34 7.30
C THR A 128 -14.43 17.51 6.65
N THR A 129 -14.83 17.41 5.37
CA THR A 129 -15.61 18.46 4.68
C THR A 129 -17.01 18.67 5.29
N LYS A 130 -17.54 17.68 6.02
CA LYS A 130 -18.80 17.79 6.77
C LYS A 130 -18.70 18.66 8.02
N LYS A 131 -17.48 19.00 8.46
CA LYS A 131 -17.21 19.91 9.59
C LYS A 131 -17.94 19.46 10.87
N SER A 132 -18.85 20.28 11.40
CA SER A 132 -19.64 19.97 12.59
C SER A 132 -20.52 18.72 12.47
N GLU A 133 -20.80 18.27 11.23
CA GLU A 133 -21.56 17.04 10.95
C GLU A 133 -20.66 15.83 10.66
N ALA A 134 -19.34 15.98 10.79
CA ALA A 134 -18.40 14.89 10.57
C ALA A 134 -18.51 13.82 11.65
N ASP A 135 -18.42 12.55 11.25
CA ASP A 135 -18.35 11.43 12.17
C ASP A 135 -16.95 11.35 12.79
N THR A 136 -16.81 11.87 14.01
CA THR A 136 -15.53 11.93 14.72
C THR A 136 -15.02 10.56 15.18
N GLU A 137 -15.93 9.60 15.43
CA GLU A 137 -15.56 8.22 15.76
C GLU A 137 -14.97 7.53 14.53
N PHE A 138 -15.65 7.67 13.39
CA PHE A 138 -15.13 7.20 12.10
C PHE A 138 -13.77 7.80 11.77
N LEU A 139 -13.62 9.13 11.89
CA LEU A 139 -12.35 9.83 11.63
C LEU A 139 -11.22 9.31 12.52
N SER A 140 -11.50 9.04 13.80
CA SER A 140 -10.51 8.48 14.73
C SER A 140 -10.10 7.06 14.32
N LEU A 141 -11.07 6.17 14.11
CA LEU A 141 -10.84 4.76 13.81
C LEU A 141 -10.16 4.54 12.45
N GLU A 142 -10.63 5.20 11.39
CA GLU A 142 -10.04 5.04 10.06
C GLU A 142 -8.63 5.64 9.98
N ARG A 143 -8.40 6.75 10.70
CA ARG A 143 -7.05 7.31 10.83
C ARG A 143 -6.10 6.35 11.54
N GLU A 144 -6.53 5.71 12.62
CA GLU A 144 -5.73 4.70 13.31
C GLU A 144 -5.42 3.50 12.39
N LYS A 145 -6.41 2.96 11.70
CA LYS A 145 -6.22 1.87 10.72
C LYS A 145 -5.23 2.25 9.62
N LEU A 146 -5.32 3.47 9.10
CA LEU A 146 -4.41 3.99 8.09
C LEU A 146 -2.96 3.98 8.59
N TYR A 147 -2.70 4.49 9.79
CA TYR A 147 -1.34 4.49 10.36
C TYR A 147 -0.82 3.10 10.70
N LEU A 148 -1.70 2.17 11.11
CA LEU A 148 -1.32 0.77 11.33
C LEU A 148 -0.93 0.08 10.01
N ALA A 149 -1.67 0.33 8.93
CA ALA A 149 -1.40 -0.25 7.61
C ALA A 149 -0.19 0.39 6.92
N TYR A 150 0.06 1.68 7.18
CA TYR A 150 1.13 2.46 6.54
C TYR A 150 1.96 3.24 7.60
N PRO A 151 2.84 2.56 8.37
CA PRO A 151 3.55 3.17 9.48
C PRO A 151 4.43 4.37 9.12
N TRP A 152 4.92 4.43 7.88
CA TRP A 152 5.76 5.53 7.40
C TRP A 152 5.02 6.88 7.38
N LEU A 153 3.68 6.87 7.32
CA LEU A 153 2.86 8.08 7.43
C LEU A 153 3.01 8.72 8.83
N ALA A 154 3.30 7.94 9.87
CA ALA A 154 3.42 8.46 11.24
C ALA A 154 4.60 9.43 11.42
N HIS A 155 5.62 9.37 10.55
CA HIS A 155 6.72 10.33 10.57
C HIS A 155 6.28 11.76 10.25
N THR A 156 5.15 11.92 9.54
CA THR A 156 4.58 13.23 9.19
C THR A 156 3.72 13.84 10.30
N LYS A 157 3.42 13.08 11.37
CA LYS A 157 2.64 13.54 12.53
C LYS A 157 3.45 14.39 13.52
N ASN A 158 4.78 14.27 13.50
CA ASN A 158 5.70 14.86 14.48
C ASN A 158 6.53 16.04 13.93
N GLN A 159 6.18 16.57 12.77
CA GLN A 159 6.76 17.80 12.20
C GLN A 159 5.77 18.94 12.35
#